data_AF-B0TEP1-F1
#
_entry.id   AF-B0TEP1-F1
#
_cell.length_a   1.000
_cell.length_b   1.000
_cell.length_c   1.000
_cell.angle_alpha   90.00
_cell.angle_beta   90.00
_cell.angle_gamma   90.00
#
_symmetry.space_group_name_H-M   'P 1'
#
loop_
_entity.id
_entity.type
_entity.pdbx_description
1 polymer ?
#
loop_
_entity_poly.entity_id
_entity_poly.type
_entity_poly.pdbx_seq_one_letter_code
_entity_poly.pdbx_strand_id
1 'polypeptide(L)'
;MQWVIDEDIRPTLAERGDVFTVELTRICASGGCSCVDIYYPVLRPGLPDQPEYYLTGQAEGFTIHYPRVLQLIDADQPAQVKKAGRWSNGEFDVENVRVL
;
A
#
# COMPACT_ATOMS: atom_id res chain seq x y z
N MET A 1 -1.59 -0.62 12.88
CA MET A 1 -2.21 -1.46 11.84
C MET A 1 -1.40 -2.75 11.76
N GLN A 2 -2.04 -3.92 11.78
CA GLN A 2 -1.37 -5.19 11.55
C GLN A 2 -1.15 -5.39 10.05
N TRP A 3 0.01 -5.94 9.66
CA TRP A 3 0.41 -6.14 8.28
C TRP A 3 0.77 -7.59 8.02
N VAL A 4 0.44 -8.09 6.84
CA VAL A 4 0.87 -9.40 6.32
C VAL A 4 1.34 -9.24 4.88
N ILE A 5 2.39 -9.96 4.51
CA ILE A 5 2.93 -9.96 3.15
C ILE A 5 2.66 -11.34 2.54
N ASP A 6 2.05 -11.32 1.36
CA ASP A 6 1.74 -12.52 0.60
C ASP A 6 3.02 -13.30 0.24
N GLU A 7 3.00 -14.61 0.39
CA GLU A 7 4.20 -15.46 0.32
C GLU A 7 4.90 -15.35 -1.03
N ASP A 8 4.11 -15.26 -2.10
CA ASP A 8 4.57 -15.20 -3.48
C ASP A 8 5.40 -13.96 -3.81
N ILE A 9 5.26 -12.87 -3.04
CA ILE A 9 5.99 -11.61 -3.29
C ILE A 9 7.16 -11.40 -2.33
N ARG A 10 7.26 -12.19 -1.24
CA ARG A 10 8.32 -12.03 -0.24
C ARG A 10 9.73 -12.07 -0.84
N PRO A 11 10.08 -13.01 -1.75
CA PRO A 11 11.41 -13.03 -2.35
C PRO A 11 11.72 -11.74 -3.12
N THR A 12 10.75 -11.24 -3.87
CA THR A 12 10.89 -10.01 -4.65
C THR A 12 11.02 -8.77 -3.76
N LEU A 13 10.34 -8.73 -2.61
CA LEU A 13 10.52 -7.65 -1.64
C LEU A 13 11.90 -7.72 -0.99
N ALA A 14 12.35 -8.91 -0.56
CA ALA A 14 13.67 -9.09 0.05
C ALA A 14 14.82 -8.65 -0.86
N GLU A 15 14.70 -8.84 -2.18
CA GLU A 15 15.69 -8.34 -3.16
C GLU A 15 15.75 -6.81 -3.25
N ARG A 16 14.70 -6.11 -2.83
CA ARG A 16 14.58 -4.65 -2.91
C ARG A 16 14.94 -3.93 -1.61
N GLY A 17 15.14 -4.69 -0.53
CA GLY A 17 15.53 -4.21 0.78
C GLY A 17 14.43 -4.35 1.83
N ASP A 18 14.66 -3.73 2.99
CA ASP A 18 13.83 -3.97 4.19
C ASP A 18 12.88 -2.82 4.53
N VAL A 19 12.88 -1.75 3.72
CA VAL A 19 12.11 -0.52 4.00
C VAL A 19 11.24 -0.17 2.81
N PHE A 20 9.95 0.02 3.07
CA PHE A 20 8.93 0.29 2.07
C PHE A 20 8.00 1.41 2.51
N THR A 21 7.37 2.04 1.52
CA THR A 21 6.38 3.10 1.69
C THR A 21 5.12 2.78 0.90
N VAL A 22 3.96 2.97 1.52
CA VAL A 22 2.65 2.89 0.85
C VAL A 22 2.31 4.25 0.27
N GLU A 23 2.29 4.38 -1.04
CA GLU A 23 1.91 5.59 -1.75
C GLU A 23 0.46 5.53 -2.20
N LEU A 24 -0.23 6.67 -2.18
CA LEU A 24 -1.59 6.79 -2.73
C LEU A 24 -1.52 7.21 -4.19
N THR A 25 -1.70 6.25 -5.09
CA THR A 25 -1.76 6.52 -6.54
C THR A 25 -3.15 6.96 -6.92
N ARG A 26 -3.28 8.18 -7.45
CA ARG A 26 -4.53 8.69 -8.00
C ARG A 26 -4.83 8.00 -9.33
N ILE A 27 -6.03 7.44 -9.45
CA ILE A 27 -6.59 6.91 -10.69
C ILE A 27 -7.86 7.71 -11.01
N CYS A 28 -7.91 8.28 -12.22
CA CYS A 28 -9.13 8.88 -12.79
C CYS A 28 -9.94 7.72 -13.37
N ALA A 29 -10.89 7.18 -12.60
CA ALA A 29 -11.82 6.21 -13.16
C ALA A 29 -12.83 6.97 -14.02
N SER A 30 -12.61 6.99 -15.34
CA SER A 30 -13.49 7.68 -16.28
C SER A 30 -14.74 6.84 -16.57
N GLY A 31 -15.87 7.27 -16.00
CA GLY A 31 -17.21 6.76 -16.30
C GLY A 31 -18.13 7.93 -16.69
N GLY A 32 -17.81 8.64 -17.77
CA GLY A 32 -18.54 9.83 -18.24
C GLY A 32 -17.76 11.15 -18.08
N CYS A 33 -18.43 12.30 -18.29
CA CYS A 33 -17.82 13.65 -18.22
C CYS A 33 -17.32 14.06 -16.83
N SER A 34 -17.51 13.23 -15.80
CA SER A 34 -17.07 13.47 -14.43
C SER A 34 -16.06 12.39 -14.05
N CYS A 35 -14.79 12.77 -13.87
CA CYS A 35 -13.83 11.89 -13.20
C CYS A 35 -14.09 11.94 -11.70
N VAL A 36 -14.17 10.77 -11.07
CA VAL A 36 -14.03 10.65 -9.62
C VAL A 36 -12.59 10.28 -9.35
N ASP A 37 -11.93 11.05 -8.48
CA ASP A 37 -10.58 10.74 -8.03
C ASP A 37 -10.64 9.57 -7.05
N ILE A 38 -10.10 8.42 -7.49
CA ILE A 38 -9.96 7.24 -6.65
C ILE A 38 -8.48 7.06 -6.33
N TYR A 39 -8.15 6.90 -5.05
CA TYR A 39 -6.78 6.69 -4.60
C TYR A 39 -6.55 5.23 -4.25
N TYR A 40 -5.59 4.60 -4.91
CA TYR A 40 -5.19 3.23 -4.65
C TYR A 40 -3.85 3.19 -3.91
N PRO A 41 -3.79 2.50 -2.74
CA PRO A 41 -2.54 2.33 -2.02
C PRO A 41 -1.66 1.28 -2.71
N VAL A 42 -0.42 1.67 -3.02
CA VAL A 42 0.59 0.81 -3.66
C VAL A 42 1.87 0.80 -2.83
N LEU A 43 2.57 -0.33 -2.77
CA LEU A 43 3.84 -0.42 -2.05
C LEU A 43 5.03 -0.04 -2.96
N ARG A 44 5.90 0.85 -2.50
CA ARG A 44 7.16 1.25 -3.15
C ARG A 44 8.35 1.01 -2.22
N PRO A 45 9.53 0.63 -2.75
CA PRO A 45 10.74 0.53 -1.95
C PRO A 45 11.24 1.92 -1.52
N GLY A 46 11.79 2.01 -0.30
CA GLY A 46 12.40 3.21 0.23
C GLY A 46 11.57 3.96 1.27
N LEU A 47 12.15 5.08 1.73
CA LEU A 47 11.55 5.99 2.72
C LEU A 47 10.59 6.98 2.03
N PRO A 48 9.54 7.46 2.73
CA PRO A 48 8.69 8.52 2.22
C PRO A 48 9.46 9.85 2.16
N ASP A 49 9.17 10.66 1.13
CA ASP A 49 9.75 12.01 0.99
C ASP A 49 9.38 12.96 2.14
N GLN A 50 8.21 12.75 2.76
CA GLN A 50 7.69 13.57 3.86
C GLN A 50 7.26 12.66 5.04
N PRO A 51 8.21 12.15 5.85
CA PRO A 51 7.97 11.13 6.87
C PRO A 51 6.95 11.53 7.95
N GLU A 52 6.76 12.82 8.21
CA GLU A 52 5.84 13.34 9.22
C GLU A 52 4.36 12.99 8.95
N TYR A 53 3.98 12.80 7.68
CA TYR A 53 2.62 12.42 7.27
C TYR A 53 2.38 10.91 7.28
N TYR A 54 3.41 10.14 7.64
CA TYR A 54 3.36 8.69 7.65
C TYR A 54 3.40 8.15 9.08
N LEU A 55 2.82 6.97 9.23
CA LEU A 55 2.99 6.08 10.37
C LEU A 55 3.89 4.93 9.95
N THR A 56 4.50 4.27 10.93
CA THR A 56 5.38 3.12 10.68
C THR A 56 4.76 1.84 11.25
N GLY A 57 4.82 0.78 10.47
CA GLY A 57 4.46 -0.59 10.83
C GLY A 57 5.60 -1.55 10.55
N GLN A 58 5.48 -2.77 11.08
CA GLN A 58 6.41 -3.86 10.87
C GLN A 58 5.64 -5.07 10.37
N ALA A 59 6.18 -5.76 9.37
CA ALA A 59 5.66 -7.03 8.88
C ALA A 59 6.84 -7.91 8.49
N GLU A 60 7.02 -9.04 9.17
CA GLU A 60 7.92 -10.11 8.70
C GLU A 60 9.37 -9.67 8.42
N GLY A 61 9.90 -8.73 9.21
CA GLY A 61 11.25 -8.17 9.04
C GLY A 61 11.30 -6.91 8.16
N PHE A 62 10.20 -6.54 7.51
CA PHE A 62 10.08 -5.34 6.70
C PHE A 62 9.46 -4.18 7.49
N THR A 63 10.01 -2.98 7.28
CA THR A 63 9.46 -1.72 7.76
C THR A 63 8.53 -1.13 6.70
N ILE A 64 7.28 -0.85 7.07
CA ILE A 64 6.27 -0.28 6.17
C ILE A 64 5.88 1.10 6.69
N HIS A 65 6.18 2.14 5.92
CA HIS A 65 5.64 3.48 6.13
C HIS A 65 4.30 3.61 5.41
N TYR A 66 3.25 4.08 6.09
CA TYR A 66 1.93 4.25 5.47
C TYR A 66 1.28 5.59 5.84
N PRO A 67 0.47 6.20 4.97
CA PRO A 67 -0.14 7.51 5.23
C PRO A 67 -1.07 7.47 6.44
N ARG A 68 -1.10 8.53 7.24
CA ARG A 68 -2.00 8.65 8.42
C ARG A 68 -3.49 8.56 8.08
N VAL A 69 -3.87 8.88 6.83
CA VAL A 69 -5.24 8.80 6.33
C VAL A 69 -5.68 7.36 6.00
N LEU A 70 -4.73 6.41 5.97
CA LEU A 70 -5.01 5.01 5.70
C LEU A 70 -5.58 4.32 6.95
N GLN A 71 -6.73 3.65 6.82
CA GLN A 71 -7.34 2.86 7.88
C GLN A 71 -7.70 1.47 7.41
N LEU A 72 -7.78 0.51 8.34
CA LEU A 72 -8.32 -0.81 8.05
C LEU A 72 -9.81 -0.70 7.67
N ILE A 73 -10.24 -1.52 6.72
CA ILE A 73 -11.67 -1.69 6.41
C ILE A 73 -12.31 -2.57 7.48
N ASP A 74 -11.69 -3.72 7.73
CA ASP A 74 -12.05 -4.66 8.80
C ASP A 74 -10.90 -4.74 9.81
N ALA A 75 -11.18 -4.44 11.08
CA ALA A 75 -10.19 -4.42 12.15
C ALA A 75 -9.73 -5.82 12.58
N ASP A 76 -10.52 -6.85 12.29
CA ASP A 76 -10.20 -8.26 12.61
C ASP A 76 -9.31 -8.89 11.53
N GLN A 77 -9.11 -8.20 10.41
CA GLN A 77 -8.25 -8.64 9.31
C GLN A 77 -7.00 -7.73 9.23
N PRO A 78 -5.82 -8.27 8.94
CA PRO A 78 -4.62 -7.45 8.72
C PRO A 78 -4.73 -6.70 7.38
N ALA A 79 -3.95 -5.63 7.23
CA ALA A 79 -3.65 -5.07 5.91
C ALA A 79 -2.73 -6.04 5.17
N GLN A 80 -3.04 -6.32 3.90
CA GLN A 80 -2.31 -7.32 3.12
C GLN A 80 -1.58 -6.68 1.94
N VAL A 81 -0.28 -6.95 1.81
CA VAL A 81 0.50 -6.60 0.62
C VAL A 81 0.51 -7.81 -0.30
N LYS A 82 0.12 -7.63 -1.56
CA LYS A 82 0.11 -8.70 -2.56
C LYS A 82 0.62 -8.22 -3.92
N LYS A 83 0.81 -9.15 -4.84
CA LYS A 83 1.17 -8.81 -6.23
C LYS A 83 0.06 -7.96 -6.86
N ALA A 84 0.46 -6.89 -7.52
CA ALA A 84 -0.48 -6.01 -8.20
C ALA A 84 -1.34 -6.77 -9.22
N GLY A 85 -2.64 -6.48 -9.21
CA GLY A 85 -3.57 -7.01 -10.22
C GLY A 85 -3.30 -6.41 -11.61
N ARG A 86 -3.89 -7.02 -12.65
CA ARG A 86 -3.74 -6.60 -14.06
C ARG A 86 -4.09 -5.12 -14.35
N TRP A 87 -4.82 -4.48 -13.45
CA TRP A 87 -5.33 -3.12 -13.58
C TRP A 87 -4.69 -2.13 -12.60
N SER A 88 -3.74 -2.56 -11.78
CA SER A 88 -3.01 -1.67 -10.89
C SER A 88 -1.80 -1.06 -11.61
N ASN A 89 -1.56 0.22 -11.32
CA ASN A 89 -0.39 0.96 -11.81
C ASN A 89 0.84 0.77 -10.89
N GLY A 90 0.70 -0.02 -9.82
CA GLY A 90 1.77 -0.43 -8.92
C GLY A 90 2.32 -1.82 -9.27
N GLU A 91 3.40 -2.22 -8.60
CA GLU A 91 3.91 -3.59 -8.66
C GLU A 91 3.33 -4.47 -7.53
N PHE A 92 2.93 -3.82 -6.43
CA PHE A 92 2.31 -4.45 -5.28
C PHE A 92 1.09 -3.62 -4.83
N ASP A 93 -0.01 -4.31 -4.60
CA ASP A 93 -1.26 -3.73 -4.11
C ASP A 93 -1.37 -3.91 -2.59
N VAL A 94 -2.04 -2.97 -1.92
CA VAL A 94 -2.39 -3.07 -0.51
C VAL A 94 -3.90 -3.24 -0.35
N GLU A 95 -4.32 -4.31 0.32
CA GLU A 95 -5.72 -4.65 0.56
C GLU A 95 -6.14 -4.52 2.02
N ASN A 96 -7.46 -4.61 2.26
CA ASN A 96 -8.13 -4.37 3.54
C ASN A 96 -7.81 -2.99 4.16
N VAL A 97 -7.63 -2.00 3.28
CA VAL A 97 -7.39 -0.61 3.68
C VAL A 97 -8.28 0.33 2.88
N ARG A 98 -8.63 1.46 3.49
CA ARG A 98 -9.36 2.57 2.86
C ARG A 98 -8.65 3.89 3.16
N VAL A 99 -8.85 4.84 2.26
CA VAL A 99 -8.43 6.24 2.44
C VAL A 99 -9.61 7.00 3.06
N LEU A 100 -9.36 7.72 4.16
CA LEU A 100 -10.32 8.65 4.77
C LEU A 100 -10.31 10.04 4.13
#